data_AF-A0A965BVC3-F1
#
_entry.id   AF-A0A965BVC3-F1
#
_cell.length_a   1.000
_cell.length_b   1.000
_cell.length_c   1.000
_cell.angle_alpha   90.00
_cell.angle_beta   90.00
_cell.angle_gamma   90.00
#
_symmetry.space_group_name_H-M   'P 1'
#
loop_
_entity.id
_entity.type
_entity.pdbx_description
1 polymer ?
#
loop_
_entity_poly.entity_id
_entity_poly.type
_entity_poly.pdbx_seq_one_letter_code
_entity_poly.pdbx_strand_id
1 'polypeptide(L)'
;MRPKHKGKPVSGERARPAGFSRRSLGLGLLALTPASVLAQTRAAPRALATVAMVGDLVREIGGDRIRAETLIGEGVDPHLFRPTRADIARLLGADIIFANGHRLEGRMGDVLARAAANGKPVVMVAESLPRARLRANPEYPDVADPHLWMDPVLWAEAAGSIAPALARLLPDQANLFEANLAALRARLAALHDYRTEYLEQRDEYGFEGFSDGLLFPAIPVIAKIGFGKAEILSYVKSIPTR
;
A
#
# COMPACT_ATOMS: atom_id res chain seq x y z
N MET A 1 33.80 -86.88 78.99
CA MET A 1 33.83 -85.45 79.37
C MET A 1 33.16 -84.63 78.28
N ARG A 2 32.17 -83.77 78.61
CA ARG A 2 31.60 -82.69 77.75
C ARG A 2 32.65 -81.57 77.52
N PRO A 3 32.50 -80.54 76.63
CA PRO A 3 31.27 -79.94 76.03
C PRO A 3 31.33 -79.53 74.50
N LYS A 4 30.17 -79.35 73.82
CA LYS A 4 29.51 -78.13 73.21
C LYS A 4 30.34 -77.34 72.14
N HIS A 5 29.86 -76.77 71.01
CA HIS A 5 28.62 -76.02 70.71
C HIS A 5 28.42 -75.69 69.19
N LYS A 6 27.14 -75.72 68.72
CA LYS A 6 26.38 -74.81 67.78
C LYS A 6 26.90 -74.34 66.39
N GLY A 7 26.00 -74.42 65.39
CA GLY A 7 25.67 -73.29 64.46
C GLY A 7 25.46 -73.61 62.96
N LYS A 8 24.21 -73.46 62.45
CA LYS A 8 23.69 -73.54 61.03
C LYS A 8 24.24 -72.39 60.11
N PRO A 9 23.99 -72.24 58.76
CA PRO A 9 22.80 -72.63 57.95
C PRO A 9 22.91 -72.92 56.41
N VAL A 10 21.78 -73.41 55.85
CA VAL A 10 21.04 -73.11 54.58
C VAL A 10 21.63 -73.38 53.17
N SER A 11 20.80 -74.08 52.40
CA SER A 11 20.82 -74.50 50.99
C SER A 11 20.33 -73.45 49.99
N GLY A 12 20.94 -73.40 48.79
CA GLY A 12 20.43 -72.68 47.62
C GLY A 12 20.32 -73.58 46.40
N GLU A 13 19.12 -73.66 45.82
CA GLU A 13 18.74 -74.46 44.66
C GLU A 13 18.64 -73.56 43.42
N ARG A 14 19.26 -73.94 42.29
CA ARG A 14 19.21 -73.19 41.02
C ARG A 14 18.30 -73.90 40.01
N ALA A 15 17.29 -73.19 39.52
CA ALA A 15 16.39 -73.61 38.45
C ALA A 15 16.92 -73.22 37.04
N ARG A 16 16.51 -74.00 36.03
CA ARG A 16 16.87 -73.93 34.60
C ARG A 16 16.12 -72.82 33.83
N PRO A 17 16.64 -72.28 32.72
CA PRO A 17 15.94 -71.27 31.92
C PRO A 17 14.97 -71.89 30.89
N ALA A 18 13.82 -71.24 30.71
CA ALA A 18 12.77 -71.55 29.74
C ALA A 18 12.86 -70.66 28.48
N GLY A 19 12.42 -71.20 27.35
CA GLY A 19 12.54 -70.63 26.00
C GLY A 19 11.72 -69.38 25.70
N PHE A 20 12.23 -68.59 24.74
CA PHE A 20 11.64 -67.37 24.22
C PHE A 20 10.49 -67.65 23.23
N SER A 21 9.31 -67.08 23.48
CA SER A 21 8.20 -67.03 22.51
C SER A 21 8.15 -65.65 21.86
N ARG A 22 8.20 -65.63 20.52
CA ARG A 22 8.07 -64.42 19.69
C ARG A 22 6.59 -64.02 19.60
N ARG A 23 6.23 -62.84 20.10
CA ARG A 23 4.97 -62.16 19.75
C ARG A 23 5.26 -60.81 19.11
N SER A 24 4.79 -60.68 17.87
CA SER A 24 4.98 -59.57 16.95
C SER A 24 4.20 -58.33 17.40
N LEU A 25 4.88 -57.19 17.59
CA LEU A 25 4.23 -55.88 17.65
C LEU A 25 3.94 -55.42 16.21
N GLY A 26 2.67 -55.33 15.83
CA GLY A 26 2.24 -54.65 14.62
C GLY A 26 2.29 -53.14 14.81
N LEU A 27 3.23 -52.48 14.13
CA LEU A 27 3.29 -51.01 14.03
C LEU A 27 2.28 -50.57 12.95
N GLY A 28 1.13 -50.04 13.36
CA GLY A 28 0.20 -49.37 12.46
C GLY A 28 0.76 -48.01 12.05
N LEU A 29 1.37 -47.92 10.86
CA LEU A 29 1.82 -46.66 10.28
C LEU A 29 0.61 -45.89 9.73
N LEU A 30 0.07 -44.97 10.52
CA LEU A 30 -0.94 -44.02 10.08
C LEU A 30 -0.26 -43.07 9.07
N ALA A 31 -0.46 -43.34 7.78
CA ALA A 31 0.04 -42.50 6.70
C ALA A 31 -0.66 -41.13 6.75
N LEU A 32 -0.03 -40.17 7.42
CA LEU A 32 -0.43 -38.76 7.41
C LEU A 32 -0.08 -38.21 6.02
N THR A 33 -1.01 -38.28 5.06
CA THR A 33 -0.85 -37.58 3.79
C THR A 33 -0.85 -36.08 4.09
N PRO A 34 0.23 -35.33 3.82
CA PRO A 34 0.14 -33.88 3.88
C PRO A 34 -0.79 -33.47 2.75
N ALA A 35 -1.99 -33.00 3.10
CA ALA A 35 -2.84 -32.29 2.18
C ALA A 35 -2.06 -31.03 1.78
N SER A 36 -1.38 -31.08 0.63
CA SER A 36 -0.84 -29.90 -0.02
C SER A 36 -2.04 -29.01 -0.35
N VAL A 37 -2.32 -28.05 0.54
CA VAL A 37 -3.18 -26.92 0.25
C VAL A 37 -2.46 -26.17 -0.87
N LEU A 38 -2.83 -26.48 -2.11
CA LEU A 38 -2.53 -25.62 -3.24
C LEU A 38 -3.30 -24.33 -2.96
N ALA A 39 -2.63 -23.37 -2.33
CA ALA A 39 -3.12 -22.01 -2.23
C ALA A 39 -3.33 -21.54 -3.67
N GLN A 40 -4.60 -21.50 -4.11
CA GLN A 40 -4.96 -20.87 -5.37
C GLN A 40 -4.54 -19.41 -5.25
N THR A 41 -3.48 -19.05 -5.97
CA THR A 41 -3.06 -17.67 -6.14
C THR A 41 -4.17 -16.94 -6.89
N ARG A 42 -5.12 -16.39 -6.14
CA ARG A 42 -6.18 -15.54 -6.69
C ARG A 42 -5.50 -14.39 -7.43
N ALA A 43 -5.95 -14.11 -8.65
CA ALA A 43 -5.45 -12.98 -9.41
C ALA A 43 -5.58 -11.68 -8.59
N ALA A 44 -4.56 -10.82 -8.65
CA ALA A 44 -4.54 -9.57 -7.91
C ALA A 44 -5.80 -8.73 -8.23
N PRO A 45 -6.50 -8.20 -7.21
CA PRO A 45 -7.67 -7.35 -7.43
C PRO A 45 -7.34 -6.15 -8.32
N ARG A 46 -8.29 -5.80 -9.19
CA ARG A 46 -8.18 -4.66 -10.09
C ARG A 46 -8.61 -3.38 -9.37
N ALA A 47 -7.69 -2.47 -9.15
CA ALA A 47 -7.98 -1.13 -8.68
C ALA A 47 -7.85 -0.15 -9.84
N LEU A 48 -8.95 0.54 -10.19
CA LEU A 48 -8.94 1.53 -11.26
C LEU A 48 -8.96 2.93 -10.66
N ALA A 49 -7.90 3.69 -10.90
CA ALA A 49 -7.86 5.12 -10.63
C ALA A 49 -8.43 5.92 -11.80
N THR A 50 -9.18 6.98 -11.54
CA THR A 50 -9.70 7.87 -12.59
C THR A 50 -8.57 8.62 -13.28
N VAL A 51 -7.62 9.17 -12.53
CA VAL A 51 -6.49 9.99 -13.01
C VAL A 51 -5.14 9.40 -12.61
N ALA A 52 -4.09 9.74 -13.36
CA ALA A 52 -2.73 9.22 -13.17
C ALA A 52 -2.20 9.46 -11.75
N MET A 53 -2.38 10.67 -11.21
CA MET A 53 -1.90 11.06 -9.87
C MET A 53 -2.43 10.12 -8.77
N VAL A 54 -3.71 9.74 -8.86
CA VAL A 54 -4.33 8.77 -7.93
C VAL A 54 -3.83 7.36 -8.22
N GLY A 55 -3.68 7.00 -9.50
CA GLY A 55 -3.14 5.70 -9.91
C GLY A 55 -1.74 5.44 -9.37
N ASP A 56 -0.89 6.47 -9.30
CA ASP A 56 0.45 6.37 -8.74
C ASP A 56 0.42 6.12 -7.23
N LEU A 57 -0.45 6.81 -6.49
CA LEU A 57 -0.67 6.50 -5.07
C LEU A 57 -1.12 5.05 -4.86
N VAL A 58 -2.08 4.59 -5.66
CA VAL A 58 -2.60 3.22 -5.57
C VAL A 58 -1.52 2.19 -5.87
N ARG A 59 -0.65 2.45 -6.85
CA ARG A 59 0.47 1.58 -7.21
C ARG A 59 1.54 1.54 -6.11
N GLU A 60 1.92 2.70 -5.59
CA GLU A 60 2.91 2.84 -4.51
C GLU A 60 2.45 2.15 -3.22
N ILE A 61 1.16 2.28 -2.87
CA ILE A 61 0.60 1.67 -1.66
C ILE A 61 0.30 0.19 -1.89
N GLY A 62 -0.30 -0.17 -3.01
CA GLY A 62 -0.73 -1.53 -3.32
C GLY A 62 0.39 -2.49 -3.73
N GLY A 63 1.48 -1.96 -4.30
CA GLY A 63 2.58 -2.75 -4.85
C GLY A 63 2.10 -3.85 -5.81
N ASP A 64 2.81 -4.98 -5.82
CA ASP A 64 2.45 -6.13 -6.68
C ASP A 64 1.21 -6.91 -6.21
N ARG A 65 0.58 -6.50 -5.10
CA ARG A 65 -0.64 -7.15 -4.58
C ARG A 65 -1.91 -6.66 -5.26
N ILE A 66 -1.84 -5.49 -5.89
CA ILE A 66 -2.98 -4.83 -6.54
C ILE A 66 -2.64 -4.57 -8.00
N ARG A 67 -3.56 -4.93 -8.89
CA ARG A 67 -3.45 -4.55 -10.30
C ARG A 67 -3.99 -3.13 -10.46
N ALA A 68 -3.12 -2.15 -10.25
CA ALA A 68 -3.43 -0.72 -10.38
C ALA A 68 -3.51 -0.30 -11.86
N GLU A 69 -4.66 0.21 -12.27
CA GLU A 69 -4.91 0.76 -13.60
C GLU A 69 -5.30 2.24 -13.51
N THR A 70 -5.06 2.98 -14.59
CA THR A 70 -5.53 4.36 -14.73
C THR A 70 -6.50 4.46 -15.91
N LEU A 71 -7.58 5.22 -15.74
CA LEU A 71 -8.56 5.47 -16.78
C LEU A 71 -8.15 6.61 -17.72
N ILE A 72 -7.92 7.80 -17.16
CA ILE A 72 -7.53 9.01 -17.89
C ILE A 72 -6.00 9.05 -17.95
N GLY A 73 -5.47 8.85 -19.16
CA GLY A 73 -4.03 8.86 -19.42
C GLY A 73 -3.41 10.26 -19.38
N GLU A 74 -2.09 10.30 -19.53
CA GLU A 74 -1.31 11.55 -19.56
C GLU A 74 -1.77 12.52 -20.66
N GLY A 75 -1.64 13.81 -20.37
CA GLY A 75 -1.98 14.88 -21.32
C GLY A 75 -3.48 15.12 -21.55
N VAL A 76 -4.36 14.39 -20.85
CA VAL A 76 -5.81 14.56 -20.94
C VAL A 76 -6.32 15.32 -19.72
N ASP A 77 -7.07 16.40 -19.95
CA ASP A 77 -7.70 17.18 -18.89
C ASP A 77 -8.88 16.39 -18.25
N PRO A 78 -8.80 16.06 -16.95
CA PRO A 78 -9.85 15.29 -16.29
C PRO A 78 -11.17 16.06 -16.12
N HIS A 79 -11.16 17.39 -16.09
CA HIS A 79 -12.38 18.21 -15.99
C HIS A 79 -13.25 18.08 -17.24
N LEU A 80 -12.59 17.92 -18.40
CA LEU A 80 -13.24 17.87 -19.70
C LEU A 80 -13.44 16.44 -20.22
N PHE A 81 -12.80 15.46 -19.60
CA PHE A 81 -12.88 14.06 -20.03
C PHE A 81 -14.32 13.56 -20.10
N ARG A 82 -14.71 12.99 -21.24
CA ARG A 82 -16.01 12.34 -21.43
C ARG A 82 -15.81 10.83 -21.52
N PRO A 83 -16.27 10.04 -20.53
CA PRO A 83 -16.06 8.61 -20.55
C PRO A 83 -16.84 7.97 -21.72
N THR A 84 -16.16 7.13 -22.49
CA THR A 84 -16.80 6.28 -23.50
C THR A 84 -17.54 5.11 -22.85
N ARG A 85 -18.32 4.36 -23.63
CA ARG A 85 -18.93 3.11 -23.14
C ARG A 85 -17.89 2.09 -22.66
N ALA A 86 -16.74 2.03 -23.33
CA ALA A 86 -15.64 1.16 -22.94
C ALA A 86 -15.03 1.60 -21.60
N ASP A 87 -14.89 2.90 -21.38
CA ASP A 87 -14.39 3.46 -20.12
C ASP A 87 -15.34 3.13 -18.95
N ILE A 88 -16.65 3.29 -19.16
CA ILE A 88 -17.66 2.94 -18.17
C ILE A 88 -17.60 1.43 -17.88
N ALA A 89 -17.45 0.57 -18.89
CA ALA A 89 -17.30 -0.86 -18.69
C ALA A 89 -16.03 -1.20 -17.89
N ARG A 90 -14.91 -0.51 -18.15
CA ARG A 90 -13.66 -0.66 -17.38
C ARG A 90 -13.84 -0.26 -15.91
N LEU A 91 -14.50 0.86 -15.65
CA LEU A 91 -14.86 1.34 -14.29
C LEU A 91 -15.69 0.31 -13.54
N LEU A 92 -16.80 -0.13 -14.12
CA LEU A 92 -17.72 -1.04 -13.46
C LEU A 92 -17.14 -2.44 -13.27
N GLY A 93 -16.21 -2.86 -14.14
CA GLY A 93 -15.50 -4.13 -14.04
C GLY A 93 -14.33 -4.14 -13.05
N ALA A 94 -13.91 -3.00 -12.49
CA ALA A 94 -12.87 -2.96 -11.46
C ALA A 94 -13.39 -3.49 -10.12
N ASP A 95 -12.53 -4.04 -9.27
CA ASP A 95 -12.91 -4.47 -7.92
C ASP A 95 -13.12 -3.27 -6.99
N ILE A 96 -12.36 -2.19 -7.22
CA ILE A 96 -12.47 -0.90 -6.55
C ILE A 96 -12.12 0.24 -7.51
N ILE A 97 -12.78 1.38 -7.31
CA ILE A 97 -12.51 2.62 -8.03
C ILE A 97 -11.92 3.63 -7.05
N PHE A 98 -10.83 4.29 -7.46
CA PHE A 98 -10.26 5.43 -6.76
C PHE A 98 -10.44 6.67 -7.64
N ALA A 99 -11.19 7.65 -7.15
CA ALA A 99 -11.38 8.94 -7.80
C ALA A 99 -10.70 10.03 -6.97
N ASN A 100 -10.33 11.14 -7.60
CA ASN A 100 -9.78 12.29 -6.90
C ASN A 100 -10.85 12.93 -6.01
N GLY A 101 -12.00 13.27 -6.58
CA GLY A 101 -13.06 14.00 -5.89
C GLY A 101 -12.94 15.51 -5.98
N HIS A 102 -13.79 16.21 -5.22
CA HIS A 102 -14.03 17.66 -5.31
C HIS A 102 -14.35 18.12 -6.74
N ARG A 103 -15.13 17.30 -7.45
CA ARG A 103 -15.58 17.52 -8.84
C ARG A 103 -14.48 17.58 -9.90
N LEU A 104 -13.27 17.06 -9.64
CA LEU A 104 -12.23 16.95 -10.67
C LEU A 104 -12.75 16.20 -11.92
N GLU A 105 -13.40 15.05 -11.71
CA GLU A 105 -14.00 14.26 -12.78
C GLU A 105 -15.38 14.80 -13.18
N GLY A 106 -15.43 16.06 -13.58
CA GLY A 106 -16.68 16.84 -13.70
C GLY A 106 -17.79 16.18 -14.52
N ARG A 107 -17.44 15.39 -15.55
CA ARG A 107 -18.41 14.67 -16.40
C ARG A 107 -18.60 13.19 -16.05
N MET A 108 -17.90 12.70 -15.03
CA MET A 108 -18.00 11.32 -14.54
C MET A 108 -18.69 11.23 -13.17
N GLY A 109 -18.97 12.36 -12.51
CA GLY A 109 -19.58 12.39 -11.17
C GLY A 109 -20.81 11.47 -11.06
N ASP A 110 -21.75 11.57 -12.00
CA ASP A 110 -22.95 10.71 -12.02
C ASP A 110 -22.63 9.22 -12.20
N VAL A 111 -21.62 8.89 -13.02
CA VAL A 111 -21.20 7.50 -13.24
C VAL A 111 -20.61 6.92 -11.95
N LEU A 112 -19.74 7.69 -11.28
CA LEU A 112 -19.12 7.30 -10.01
C LEU A 112 -20.17 7.17 -8.89
N ALA A 113 -21.09 8.14 -8.78
CA ALA A 113 -22.17 8.11 -7.79
C ALA A 113 -23.10 6.91 -8.00
N ARG A 114 -23.48 6.61 -9.25
CA ARG A 114 -24.29 5.42 -9.58
C ARG A 114 -23.54 4.12 -9.30
N ALA A 115 -22.25 4.06 -9.60
CA ALA A 115 -21.43 2.88 -9.29
C ALA A 115 -21.43 2.63 -7.77
N ALA A 116 -21.18 3.66 -6.96
CA ALA A 116 -21.22 3.60 -5.50
C ALA A 116 -22.60 3.18 -4.97
N ALA A 117 -23.67 3.78 -5.49
CA ALA A 117 -25.06 3.44 -5.12
C ALA A 117 -25.42 1.98 -5.43
N ASN A 118 -24.78 1.38 -6.44
CA ASN A 118 -24.92 -0.03 -6.80
C ASN A 118 -23.93 -0.96 -6.07
N GLY A 119 -23.26 -0.48 -5.02
CA GLY A 119 -22.39 -1.29 -4.17
C GLY A 119 -20.96 -1.46 -4.68
N LYS A 120 -20.54 -0.77 -5.75
CA LYS A 120 -19.13 -0.72 -6.14
C LYS A 120 -18.34 0.09 -5.10
N PRO A 121 -17.23 -0.42 -4.55
CA PRO A 121 -16.37 0.41 -3.73
C PRO A 121 -15.79 1.55 -4.56
N VAL A 122 -16.14 2.79 -4.20
CA VAL A 122 -15.61 4.03 -4.78
C VAL A 122 -15.01 4.85 -3.65
N VAL A 123 -13.74 5.22 -3.78
CA VAL A 123 -13.02 6.04 -2.80
C VAL A 123 -12.71 7.39 -3.43
N MET A 124 -13.24 8.45 -2.83
CA MET A 124 -12.96 9.84 -3.19
C MET A 124 -11.73 10.31 -2.38
N VAL A 125 -10.54 10.17 -2.96
CA VAL A 125 -9.26 10.26 -2.24
C VAL A 125 -9.06 11.62 -1.58
N ALA A 126 -9.36 12.72 -2.27
CA ALA A 126 -9.21 14.07 -1.73
C ALA A 126 -10.35 14.49 -0.77
N GLU A 127 -11.48 13.78 -0.79
CA GLU A 127 -12.63 14.07 0.07
C GLU A 127 -12.50 13.44 1.47
N SER A 128 -11.44 12.64 1.71
CA SER A 128 -11.14 12.14 3.06
C SER A 128 -10.60 13.21 4.01
N LEU A 129 -10.27 14.39 3.50
CA LEU A 129 -9.69 15.49 4.29
C LEU A 129 -10.74 16.47 4.82
N PRO A 130 -10.53 17.05 6.02
CA PRO A 130 -11.43 18.07 6.55
C PRO A 130 -11.50 19.32 5.65
N ARG A 131 -12.71 19.74 5.28
CA ARG A 131 -12.96 20.89 4.38
C ARG A 131 -12.26 22.19 4.82
N ALA A 132 -12.12 22.41 6.13
CA ALA A 132 -11.47 23.58 6.72
C ALA A 132 -9.99 23.74 6.35
N ARG A 133 -9.33 22.67 5.90
CA ARG A 133 -7.92 22.68 5.48
C ARG A 133 -7.75 22.85 3.97
N LEU A 134 -8.85 22.81 3.23
CA LEU A 134 -8.82 22.82 1.77
C LEU A 134 -9.14 24.21 1.24
N ARG A 135 -8.44 24.61 0.19
CA ARG A 135 -8.74 25.85 -0.54
C ARG A 135 -10.14 25.76 -1.13
N ALA A 136 -10.87 26.86 -1.08
CA ALA A 136 -12.18 26.92 -1.71
C ALA A 136 -12.05 26.95 -3.24
N ASN A 137 -12.97 26.30 -3.93
CA ASN A 137 -13.08 26.44 -5.36
C ASN A 137 -13.77 27.80 -5.68
N PRO A 138 -13.14 28.68 -6.49
CA PRO A 138 -13.72 29.98 -6.84
C PRO A 138 -15.05 29.88 -7.60
N GLU A 139 -15.23 28.83 -8.40
CA GLU A 139 -16.41 28.60 -9.23
C GLU A 139 -17.52 27.87 -8.47
N TYR A 140 -17.15 27.05 -7.48
CA TYR A 140 -18.06 26.20 -6.72
C TYR A 140 -17.80 26.29 -5.21
N PRO A 141 -18.37 27.27 -4.50
CA PRO A 141 -18.07 27.52 -3.08
C PRO A 141 -18.33 26.31 -2.17
N ASP A 142 -19.24 25.42 -2.56
CA ASP A 142 -19.60 24.19 -1.86
C ASP A 142 -18.53 23.09 -1.95
N VAL A 143 -17.61 23.17 -2.90
CA VAL A 143 -16.52 22.19 -3.05
C VAL A 143 -15.13 22.83 -2.87
N ALA A 144 -14.14 21.99 -2.58
CA ALA A 144 -12.75 22.45 -2.52
C ALA A 144 -12.14 22.54 -3.92
N ASP A 145 -11.02 23.26 -4.03
CA ASP A 145 -10.12 23.12 -5.17
C ASP A 145 -9.66 21.65 -5.27
N PRO A 146 -9.86 20.96 -6.40
CA PRO A 146 -9.54 19.55 -6.52
C PRO A 146 -8.05 19.22 -6.69
N HIS A 147 -7.19 20.21 -6.96
CA HIS A 147 -5.79 20.00 -7.35
C HIS A 147 -4.84 19.77 -6.15
N LEU A 148 -5.26 18.91 -5.21
CA LEU A 148 -4.55 18.69 -3.93
C LEU A 148 -3.14 18.11 -4.09
N TRP A 149 -2.86 17.43 -5.21
CA TRP A 149 -1.53 16.87 -5.49
C TRP A 149 -0.44 17.92 -5.62
N MET A 150 -0.80 19.20 -5.77
CA MET A 150 0.14 20.33 -5.75
C MET A 150 0.67 20.66 -4.35
N ASP A 151 0.11 20.08 -3.29
CA ASP A 151 0.62 20.18 -1.94
C ASP A 151 1.03 18.78 -1.45
N PRO A 152 2.35 18.46 -1.40
CA PRO A 152 2.82 17.13 -1.02
C PRO A 152 2.32 16.67 0.36
N VAL A 153 2.12 17.59 1.31
CA VAL A 153 1.66 17.26 2.67
C VAL A 153 0.18 16.89 2.63
N LEU A 154 -0.67 17.72 2.02
CA LEU A 154 -2.09 17.41 1.88
C LEU A 154 -2.31 16.15 1.04
N TRP A 155 -1.50 15.95 0.00
CA TRP A 155 -1.58 14.75 -0.84
C TRP A 155 -1.20 13.48 -0.09
N ALA A 156 -0.15 13.52 0.75
CA ALA A 156 0.25 12.42 1.62
C ALA A 156 -0.83 12.05 2.65
N GLU A 157 -1.59 13.05 3.12
CA GLU A 157 -2.73 12.81 4.00
C GLU A 157 -3.91 12.19 3.25
N ALA A 158 -4.27 12.71 2.08
CA ALA A 158 -5.35 12.20 1.24
C ALA A 158 -5.12 10.73 0.85
N ALA A 159 -3.87 10.38 0.53
CA ALA A 159 -3.44 9.00 0.27
C ALA A 159 -3.75 8.03 1.43
N GLY A 160 -3.96 8.54 2.64
CA GLY A 160 -4.36 7.76 3.81
C GLY A 160 -5.67 7.00 3.67
N SER A 161 -6.54 7.40 2.74
CA SER A 161 -7.78 6.67 2.44
C SER A 161 -7.56 5.39 1.63
N ILE A 162 -6.40 5.23 0.98
CA ILE A 162 -6.14 4.13 0.03
C ILE A 162 -5.78 2.84 0.75
N ALA A 163 -4.83 2.86 1.70
CA ALA A 163 -4.42 1.67 2.45
C ALA A 163 -5.59 0.91 3.12
N PRO A 164 -6.49 1.56 3.89
CA PRO A 164 -7.63 0.86 4.49
C PRO A 164 -8.64 0.37 3.44
N ALA A 165 -8.76 1.04 2.30
CA ALA A 165 -9.62 0.58 1.22
C ALA A 165 -9.07 -0.68 0.54
N LEU A 166 -7.77 -0.74 0.29
CA LEU A 166 -7.09 -1.94 -0.22
C LEU A 166 -7.09 -3.08 0.81
N ALA A 167 -6.93 -2.77 2.10
CA ALA A 167 -7.01 -3.76 3.17
C ALA A 167 -8.39 -4.41 3.28
N ARG A 168 -9.48 -3.71 2.92
CA ARG A 168 -10.81 -4.32 2.81
C ARG A 168 -10.92 -5.35 1.68
N LEU A 169 -10.13 -5.20 0.60
CA LEU A 169 -10.08 -6.18 -0.49
C LEU A 169 -9.15 -7.36 -0.18
N LEU A 170 -8.02 -7.07 0.46
CA LEU A 170 -6.99 -8.05 0.83
C LEU A 170 -6.59 -7.87 2.31
N PRO A 171 -7.39 -8.41 3.26
CA PRO A 171 -7.14 -8.24 4.69
C PRO A 171 -5.76 -8.75 5.13
N ASP A 172 -5.30 -9.87 4.55
CA ASP A 172 -4.01 -10.48 4.85
C ASP A 172 -2.81 -9.60 4.43
N GLN A 173 -3.04 -8.58 3.61
CA GLN A 173 -2.01 -7.64 3.14
C GLN A 173 -2.10 -6.27 3.84
N ALA A 174 -2.98 -6.09 4.84
CA ALA A 174 -3.20 -4.81 5.50
C ALA A 174 -1.90 -4.16 6.03
N ASN A 175 -1.05 -4.93 6.72
CA ASN A 175 0.22 -4.44 7.24
C ASN A 175 1.19 -3.96 6.14
N LEU A 176 1.16 -4.60 4.97
CA LEU A 176 1.97 -4.18 3.82
C LEU A 176 1.49 -2.82 3.30
N PHE A 177 0.17 -2.65 3.12
CA PHE A 177 -0.39 -1.40 2.61
C PHE A 177 -0.12 -0.22 3.57
N GLU A 178 -0.25 -0.44 4.88
CA GLU A 178 0.09 0.58 5.88
C GLU A 178 1.59 0.93 5.87
N ALA A 179 2.47 -0.08 5.77
CA ALA A 179 3.91 0.16 5.67
C ALA A 179 4.28 0.96 4.40
N ASN A 180 3.69 0.63 3.26
CA ASN A 180 3.91 1.33 2.00
C ASN A 180 3.38 2.78 2.06
N LEU A 181 2.19 3.00 2.64
CA LEU A 181 1.65 4.34 2.88
C LEU A 181 2.58 5.17 3.78
N ALA A 182 3.11 4.58 4.86
CA ALA A 182 4.05 5.27 5.74
C ALA A 182 5.34 5.67 5.00
N ALA A 183 5.90 4.78 4.17
CA ALA A 183 7.06 5.07 3.35
C ALA A 183 6.80 6.17 2.30
N LEU A 184 5.63 6.16 1.67
CA LEU A 184 5.19 7.21 0.76
C LEU A 184 5.06 8.57 1.46
N ARG A 185 4.42 8.60 2.64
CA ARG A 185 4.28 9.82 3.45
C ARG A 185 5.63 10.41 3.83
N ALA A 186 6.58 9.58 4.23
CA ALA A 186 7.94 10.04 4.52
C ALA A 186 8.62 10.67 3.30
N ARG A 187 8.45 10.09 2.11
CA ARG A 187 8.98 10.66 0.86
C ARG A 187 8.34 12.01 0.52
N LEU A 188 7.03 12.14 0.66
CA LEU A 188 6.32 13.39 0.38
C LEU A 188 6.63 14.49 1.41
N ALA A 189 6.85 14.13 2.67
CA ALA A 189 7.36 15.05 3.69
C ALA A 189 8.77 15.55 3.33
N ALA A 190 9.68 14.66 2.95
CA ALA A 190 11.02 15.07 2.51
C ALA A 190 10.99 15.98 1.26
N LEU A 191 10.05 15.74 0.32
CA LEU A 191 9.83 16.63 -0.83
C LEU A 191 9.33 18.02 -0.39
N HIS A 192 8.45 18.08 0.61
CA HIS A 192 7.98 19.35 1.18
C HIS A 192 9.12 20.12 1.84
N ASP A 193 9.93 19.46 2.67
CA ASP A 193 11.06 20.08 3.35
C ASP A 193 12.06 20.65 2.34
N TYR A 194 12.40 19.86 1.30
CA TYR A 194 13.25 20.31 0.20
C TYR A 194 12.69 21.55 -0.52
N ARG A 195 11.39 21.58 -0.80
CA ARG A 195 10.73 22.75 -1.41
C ARG A 195 10.90 23.99 -0.53
N THR A 196 10.69 23.85 0.78
CA THR A 196 10.78 24.96 1.73
C THR A 196 12.20 25.52 1.77
N GLU A 197 13.20 24.65 1.91
CA GLU A 197 14.61 25.05 1.90
C GLU A 197 15.01 25.73 0.58
N TYR A 198 14.55 25.19 -0.57
CA TYR A 198 14.79 25.80 -1.88
C TYR A 198 14.23 27.23 -1.99
N LEU A 199 13.01 27.46 -1.49
CA LEU A 199 12.38 28.77 -1.55
C LEU A 199 13.06 29.78 -0.63
N GLU A 200 13.49 29.36 0.56
CA GLU A 200 14.27 30.21 1.48
C GLU A 200 15.59 30.66 0.84
N GLN A 201 16.33 29.73 0.22
CA GLN A 201 17.56 30.06 -0.51
C GLN A 201 17.30 31.01 -1.68
N ARG A 202 16.23 30.80 -2.45
CA ARG A 202 15.90 31.68 -3.58
C ARG A 202 15.58 33.11 -3.12
N ASP A 203 14.85 33.24 -2.02
CA ASP A 203 14.46 34.54 -1.48
C ASP A 203 15.67 35.26 -0.82
N GLU A 204 16.64 34.50 -0.28
CA GLU A 204 17.90 35.03 0.28
C GLU A 204 18.88 35.52 -0.79
N TYR A 205 19.07 34.76 -1.88
CA TYR A 205 20.13 35.02 -2.88
C TYR A 205 19.63 35.66 -4.19
N GLY A 206 18.30 35.79 -4.38
CA GLY A 206 17.71 36.26 -5.62
C GLY A 206 17.90 35.30 -6.80
N PHE A 207 17.14 35.51 -7.89
CA PHE A 207 17.17 34.61 -9.05
C PHE A 207 18.52 34.63 -9.80
N GLU A 208 19.24 35.75 -9.78
CA GLU A 208 20.54 35.92 -10.45
C GLU A 208 21.72 35.25 -9.71
N GLY A 209 21.67 35.15 -8.38
CA GLY A 209 22.67 34.40 -7.60
C GLY A 209 22.54 32.88 -7.75
N PHE A 210 21.43 32.42 -8.31
CA PHE A 210 21.10 31.01 -8.49
C PHE A 210 21.63 30.42 -9.81
N SER A 211 21.88 31.24 -10.83
CA SER A 211 22.38 30.78 -12.13
C SER A 211 23.89 30.49 -12.15
N ASP A 212 24.68 31.14 -11.29
CA ASP A 212 26.14 30.99 -11.26
C ASP A 212 26.60 30.18 -10.04
N GLY A 213 26.56 28.85 -10.17
CA GLY A 213 27.48 27.97 -9.43
C GLY A 213 26.94 27.05 -8.33
N LEU A 214 25.64 27.05 -7.99
CA LEU A 214 25.09 26.27 -6.87
C LEU A 214 24.12 25.13 -7.24
N LEU A 215 24.22 24.61 -8.47
CA LEU A 215 23.36 23.51 -8.94
C LEU A 215 23.74 22.10 -8.41
N PHE A 216 24.60 21.98 -7.39
CA PHE A 216 25.32 20.72 -7.16
C PHE A 216 25.13 19.93 -5.83
N PRO A 217 24.51 20.41 -4.73
CA PRO A 217 24.29 19.52 -3.59
C PRO A 217 22.94 18.76 -3.62
N ALA A 218 21.97 19.15 -4.47
CA ALA A 218 20.63 18.54 -4.46
C ALA A 218 20.47 17.26 -5.31
N ILE A 219 21.37 17.03 -6.28
CA ILE A 219 21.27 15.90 -7.23
C ILE A 219 21.27 14.51 -6.56
N PRO A 220 22.05 14.24 -5.49
CA PRO A 220 22.04 12.93 -4.83
C PRO A 220 20.74 12.62 -4.06
N VAL A 221 20.02 13.65 -3.58
CA VAL A 221 18.72 13.50 -2.91
C VAL A 221 17.63 13.23 -3.95
N ILE A 222 17.70 13.92 -5.09
CA ILE A 222 16.75 13.81 -6.21
C ILE A 222 16.75 12.42 -6.87
N ALA A 223 17.90 11.74 -6.95
CA ALA A 223 17.98 10.39 -7.51
C ALA A 223 17.35 9.30 -6.60
N LYS A 224 17.07 9.61 -5.32
CA LYS A 224 16.62 8.64 -4.32
C LYS A 224 15.10 8.60 -4.10
N ILE A 225 14.35 9.54 -4.68
CA ILE A 225 12.90 9.76 -4.41
C ILE A 225 11.99 9.22 -5.53
N GLY A 226 12.54 8.72 -6.65
CA GLY A 226 11.78 8.01 -7.68
C GLY A 226 10.94 8.89 -8.62
N PHE A 227 10.95 10.22 -8.44
CA PHE A 227 10.37 11.16 -9.39
C PHE A 227 11.34 11.45 -10.54
N GLY A 228 10.82 11.57 -11.76
CA GLY A 228 11.61 11.97 -12.91
C GLY A 228 12.06 13.43 -12.78
N LYS A 229 13.30 13.73 -13.19
CA LYS A 229 13.86 15.10 -13.20
C LYS A 229 12.93 16.12 -13.87
N ALA A 230 12.16 15.70 -14.88
CA ALA A 230 11.23 16.56 -15.61
C ALA A 230 9.97 16.94 -14.81
N GLU A 231 9.43 16.04 -13.98
CA GLU A 231 8.23 16.28 -13.17
C GLU A 231 8.52 17.26 -12.04
N ILE A 232 9.69 17.13 -11.42
CA ILE A 232 10.19 18.03 -10.39
C ILE A 232 10.43 19.42 -10.97
N LEU A 233 11.07 19.52 -12.13
CA LEU A 233 11.31 20.81 -12.78
C LEU A 233 10.00 21.48 -13.23
N SER A 234 8.99 20.69 -13.63
CA SER A 234 7.66 21.20 -13.97
C SER A 234 6.94 21.76 -12.73
N TYR A 235 6.96 21.03 -11.61
CA TYR A 235 6.36 21.46 -10.34
C TYR A 235 7.06 22.70 -9.75
N VAL A 236 8.40 22.76 -9.81
CA VAL A 236 9.15 23.92 -9.32
C VAL A 236 8.90 25.18 -10.17
N LYS A 237 8.70 25.01 -11.48
CA LYS A 237 8.46 26.13 -12.42
C LYS A 237 6.99 26.59 -12.47
N SER A 238 6.04 25.78 -12.04
CA SER A 238 4.60 26.12 -12.11
C SER A 238 4.13 27.06 -11.01
N ILE A 239 5.00 27.42 -10.06
CA ILE A 239 4.66 28.31 -8.94
C ILE A 239 4.76 29.77 -9.40
N PRO A 240 3.68 30.56 -9.34
CA PRO A 240 3.73 31.99 -9.64
C PRO A 240 4.69 32.69 -8.68
N THR A 241 5.59 33.50 -9.22
CA THR A 241 6.36 34.47 -8.44
C THR A 241 5.39 35.48 -7.84
N ARG A 242 5.55 35.81 -6.54
CA ARG A 242 5.04 37.06 -6.02
C ARG A 242 5.78 38.22 -6.65
#